data_AF-A0A7S2SLR2-F1
#
_entry.id   AF-A0A7S2SLR2-F1
#
_cell.length_a   1.000
_cell.length_b   1.000
_cell.length_c   1.000
_cell.angle_alpha   90.00
_cell.angle_beta   90.00
_cell.angle_gamma   90.00
#
_symmetry.space_group_name_H-M   'P 1'
#
loop_
_entity.id
_entity.type
_entity.pdbx_description
1 polymer ?
#
loop_
_entity_poly.entity_id
_entity_poly.type
_entity_poly.pdbx_seq_one_letter_code
_entity_poly.pdbx_strand_id
1 'polypeptide(L)'
;GVQVIRAVRVFRALRLVTRFKGMRRLVEALGKTLPRMAGITALLSLIIYIFSVMFTEFFRDDKLSEPYFARLDGSLLTSFQMITFDSWAEIAREVMAVQSWAWLPFVSFILITGFMV
;
A
#
# COMPACT_ATOMS: atom_id res chain seq x y z
N GLY A 1 -13.08 14.39 -18.41
CA GLY A 1 -12.39 13.80 -19.59
C GLY A 1 -11.19 14.62 -20.06
N VAL A 2 -11.43 15.77 -20.72
CA VAL A 2 -10.38 16.56 -21.39
C VAL A 2 -9.26 17.07 -20.46
N GLN A 3 -9.59 17.40 -19.19
CA GLN A 3 -8.59 17.81 -18.20
C GLN A 3 -7.60 16.69 -17.83
N VAL A 4 -8.06 15.43 -17.75
CA VAL A 4 -7.21 14.26 -17.47
C VAL A 4 -6.23 14.02 -18.61
N ILE A 5 -6.69 14.13 -19.86
CA ILE A 5 -5.84 14.00 -21.05
C ILE A 5 -4.81 15.15 -21.11
N ARG A 6 -5.21 16.36 -20.69
CA ARG A 6 -4.25 17.47 -20.55
C ARG A 6 -3.21 17.19 -19.46
N ALA A 7 -3.54 16.49 -18.39
CA ALA A 7 -2.58 16.10 -17.35
C ALA A 7 -1.55 15.08 -17.86
N VAL A 8 -1.90 14.22 -18.81
CA VAL A 8 -0.97 13.25 -19.43
C VAL A 8 0.27 13.92 -20.06
N ARG A 9 0.20 15.21 -20.40
CA ARG A 9 1.38 15.95 -20.89
C ARG A 9 2.51 16.01 -19.86
N VAL A 10 2.25 15.82 -18.57
CA VAL A 10 3.29 15.74 -17.52
C VAL A 10 4.24 14.57 -17.78
N PHE A 11 3.76 13.43 -18.33
CA PHE A 11 4.63 12.33 -18.73
C PHE A 11 5.62 12.71 -19.85
N ARG A 12 5.39 13.80 -20.59
CA ARG A 12 6.40 14.30 -21.55
C ARG A 12 7.65 14.80 -20.84
N ALA A 13 7.56 15.27 -19.60
CA ALA A 13 8.73 15.63 -18.80
C ALA A 13 9.65 14.42 -18.55
N LEU A 14 9.09 13.20 -18.44
CA LEU A 14 9.89 11.96 -18.38
C LEU A 14 10.74 11.73 -19.64
N ARG A 15 10.37 12.32 -20.80
CA ARG A 15 11.24 12.27 -21.99
C ARG A 15 12.52 13.10 -21.83
N LEU A 16 12.55 14.11 -20.95
CA LEU A 16 13.81 14.82 -20.65
C LEU A 16 14.74 13.92 -19.83
N VAL A 17 14.19 13.15 -18.89
CA VAL A 17 14.93 12.17 -18.07
C VAL A 17 15.64 11.14 -18.96
N THR A 18 15.02 10.72 -20.07
CA THR A 18 15.61 9.75 -21.00
C THR A 18 16.57 10.35 -22.04
N ARG A 19 16.66 11.69 -22.17
CA ARG A 19 17.63 12.36 -23.06
C ARG A 19 19.05 12.34 -22.49
N PHE A 20 19.19 12.42 -21.17
CA PHE A 20 20.50 12.35 -20.52
C PHE A 20 20.96 10.89 -20.43
N LYS A 21 22.05 10.54 -21.12
CA LYS A 21 22.58 9.16 -21.22
C LYS A 21 22.78 8.49 -19.85
N GLY A 22 23.20 9.25 -18.83
CA GLY A 22 23.34 8.74 -17.45
C GLY A 22 22.00 8.35 -16.82
N MET A 23 21.02 9.25 -16.86
CA MET A 23 19.69 9.03 -16.28
C MET A 23 18.90 7.96 -17.03
N ARG A 24 19.02 7.91 -18.36
CA ARG A 24 18.47 6.84 -19.20
C ARG A 24 18.95 5.46 -18.76
N ARG A 25 20.24 5.30 -18.47
CA ARG A 25 20.79 4.01 -17.99
C ARG A 25 20.17 3.58 -16.66
N LEU A 26 19.93 4.53 -15.75
CA LEU A 26 19.26 4.25 -14.47
C LEU A 26 17.82 3.79 -14.68
N VAL A 27 17.05 4.50 -15.50
CA VAL A 27 15.66 4.12 -15.82
C VAL A 27 15.59 2.77 -16.52
N GLU A 28 16.50 2.49 -17.47
CA GLU A 28 16.58 1.18 -18.13
C GLU A 28 16.97 0.07 -17.14
N ALA A 29 17.86 0.33 -16.20
CA ALA A 29 18.23 -0.63 -15.16
C ALA A 29 17.04 -0.92 -14.23
N LEU A 30 16.32 0.10 -13.76
CA LEU A 30 15.10 -0.05 -12.97
C LEU A 30 14.01 -0.80 -13.75
N GLY A 31 13.84 -0.49 -15.03
CA GLY A 31 12.89 -1.20 -15.89
C GLY A 31 13.21 -2.68 -16.02
N LYS A 32 14.49 -3.06 -16.08
CA LYS A 32 14.93 -4.46 -16.13
C LYS A 32 14.75 -5.20 -14.81
N THR A 33 14.72 -4.52 -13.67
CA THR A 33 14.46 -5.17 -12.37
C THR A 33 12.99 -5.44 -12.13
N LEU A 34 12.07 -4.65 -12.73
CA LEU A 34 10.62 -4.81 -12.51
C LEU A 34 10.09 -6.22 -12.82
N PRO A 35 10.37 -6.86 -13.98
CA PRO A 35 9.88 -8.22 -14.26
C PRO A 35 10.41 -9.25 -13.26
N ARG A 36 11.65 -9.06 -12.78
CA ARG A 36 12.26 -9.94 -11.78
C ARG A 36 11.61 -9.81 -10.40
N MET A 37 11.09 -8.62 -10.08
CA MET A 37 10.39 -8.34 -8.83
C MET A 37 8.90 -8.67 -8.89
N ALA A 38 8.33 -8.90 -10.08
CA ALA A 38 6.89 -9.10 -10.27
C ALA A 38 6.29 -10.20 -9.38
N GLY A 39 7.01 -11.31 -9.17
CA GLY A 39 6.58 -12.39 -8.28
C GLY A 39 6.48 -11.96 -6.82
N ILE A 40 7.46 -11.20 -6.33
CA ILE A 40 7.47 -10.65 -4.96
C ILE A 40 6.34 -9.63 -4.80
N THR A 41 6.18 -8.72 -5.77
CA THR A 41 5.10 -7.73 -5.76
C THR A 41 3.72 -8.38 -5.79
N ALA A 42 3.53 -9.45 -6.59
CA ALA A 42 2.28 -10.19 -6.63
C ALA A 42 1.98 -10.89 -5.30
N LEU A 43 2.99 -11.53 -4.69
CA LEU A 43 2.86 -12.15 -3.37
C LEU A 43 2.52 -11.12 -2.29
N LEU A 44 3.22 -9.97 -2.29
CA LEU A 44 2.97 -8.89 -1.34
C LEU A 44 1.55 -8.32 -1.49
N SER A 45 1.10 -8.13 -2.73
CA SER A 45 -0.26 -7.67 -3.04
C SER A 45 -1.32 -8.66 -2.54
N LEU A 46 -1.06 -9.97 -2.67
CA LEU A 46 -1.95 -11.01 -2.15
C LEU A 46 -2.01 -10.98 -0.62
N ILE A 47 -0.88 -10.80 0.06
CA ILE A 47 -0.84 -10.67 1.53
C ILE A 47 -1.62 -9.43 1.97
N ILE A 48 -1.40 -8.27 1.33
CA ILE A 48 -2.16 -7.04 1.59
C ILE A 48 -3.66 -7.30 1.43
N TYR A 49 -4.07 -7.97 0.34
CA TYR A 49 -5.48 -8.29 0.10
C TYR A 49 -6.08 -9.18 1.20
N ILE A 50 -5.40 -10.26 1.57
CA ILE A 50 -5.87 -11.19 2.62
C ILE A 50 -6.06 -10.44 3.95
N PHE A 51 -5.06 -9.64 4.35
CA PHE A 51 -5.15 -8.85 5.58
C PHE A 51 -6.22 -7.77 5.50
N SER A 52 -6.40 -7.12 4.35
CA SER A 52 -7.45 -6.11 4.16
C SER A 52 -8.85 -6.72 4.30
N VAL A 53 -9.08 -7.91 3.76
CA VAL A 53 -10.33 -8.65 3.97
C VAL A 53 -10.50 -8.98 5.45
N MET A 54 -9.46 -9.52 6.10
CA MET A 54 -9.51 -9.88 7.52
C MET A 54 -9.80 -8.67 8.42
N PHE A 55 -9.15 -7.53 8.17
CA PHE A 55 -9.40 -6.29 8.91
C PHE A 55 -10.83 -5.77 8.69
N THR A 56 -11.35 -5.86 7.47
CA THR A 56 -12.75 -5.52 7.18
C THR A 56 -13.67 -6.41 8.00
N GLU A 57 -13.53 -7.73 7.94
CA GLU A 57 -14.42 -8.64 8.67
C GLU A 57 -14.32 -8.49 10.20
N PHE A 58 -13.15 -8.16 10.74
CA PHE A 58 -12.98 -8.02 12.19
C PHE A 58 -13.47 -6.68 12.75
N PHE A 59 -13.34 -5.60 11.97
CA PHE A 59 -13.49 -4.23 12.49
C PHE A 59 -14.59 -3.43 11.80
N ARG A 60 -15.31 -3.98 10.81
CA ARG A 60 -16.33 -3.25 10.04
C ARG A 60 -17.49 -2.70 10.88
N ASP A 61 -17.91 -3.42 11.91
CA ASP A 61 -19.07 -3.04 12.74
C ASP A 61 -18.68 -2.19 13.96
N ASP A 62 -17.39 -1.86 14.12
CA ASP A 62 -16.92 -1.02 15.20
C ASP A 62 -17.25 0.46 14.98
N LYS A 63 -17.37 1.20 16.07
CA LYS A 63 -17.56 2.67 16.04
C LYS A 63 -16.39 3.43 15.37
N LEU A 64 -15.24 2.79 15.22
CA LEU A 64 -14.03 3.34 14.59
C LEU A 64 -13.77 2.71 13.21
N SER A 65 -14.75 2.00 12.64
CA SER A 65 -14.60 1.36 11.33
C SER A 65 -14.49 2.36 10.20
N GLU A 66 -15.15 3.51 10.28
CA GLU A 66 -14.85 4.67 9.43
C GLU A 66 -13.78 5.52 10.13
N PRO A 67 -12.64 5.85 9.50
CA PRO A 67 -12.35 5.82 8.06
C PRO A 67 -11.62 4.57 7.53
N TYR A 68 -11.28 3.61 8.39
CA TYR A 68 -10.27 2.59 8.08
C TYR A 68 -10.82 1.29 7.48
N PHE A 69 -11.76 0.63 8.16
CA PHE A 69 -12.11 -0.79 7.94
C PHE A 69 -13.59 -1.04 7.64
N ALA A 70 -14.42 0.01 7.49
CA ALA A 70 -15.85 -0.11 7.18
C ALA A 70 -16.13 -0.81 5.83
N ARG A 71 -15.17 -0.70 4.90
CA ARG A 71 -15.24 -1.28 3.56
C ARG A 71 -13.88 -1.79 3.11
N LEU A 72 -13.89 -2.79 2.23
CA LEU A 72 -12.67 -3.39 1.70
C LEU A 72 -11.75 -2.38 1.01
N ASP A 73 -12.29 -1.39 0.30
CA ASP A 73 -11.50 -0.34 -0.35
C ASP A 73 -10.77 0.55 0.66
N GLY A 74 -11.40 0.88 1.79
CA GLY A 74 -10.76 1.56 2.91
C GLY A 74 -9.68 0.71 3.57
N SER A 75 -9.98 -0.57 3.80
CA SER A 75 -9.03 -1.51 4.40
C SER A 75 -7.80 -1.71 3.51
N LEU A 76 -7.98 -1.82 2.20
CA LEU A 76 -6.89 -1.92 1.23
C LEU A 76 -5.98 -0.69 1.27
N LEU A 77 -6.55 0.50 1.31
CA LEU A 77 -5.78 1.74 1.41
C LEU A 77 -5.06 1.82 2.76
N THR A 78 -5.72 1.46 3.85
CA THR A 78 -5.16 1.46 5.20
C THR A 78 -4.02 0.44 5.33
N SER A 79 -4.20 -0.79 4.83
CA SER A 79 -3.14 -1.80 4.79
C SER A 79 -1.97 -1.36 3.90
N PHE A 80 -2.22 -0.66 2.79
CA PHE A 80 -1.16 -0.04 2.01
C PHE A 80 -0.42 1.06 2.78
N GLN A 81 -1.11 1.90 3.57
CA GLN A 81 -0.44 2.90 4.41
C GLN A 81 0.41 2.23 5.51
N MET A 82 -0.13 1.18 6.14
CA MET A 82 0.59 0.47 7.20
C MET A 82 1.84 -0.26 6.67
N ILE A 83 1.84 -0.73 5.41
CA ILE A 83 3.03 -1.36 4.84
C ILE A 83 4.19 -0.37 4.64
N THR A 84 3.89 0.92 4.49
CA THR A 84 4.90 1.97 4.46
C THR A 84 5.34 2.39 5.88
N PHE A 85 4.89 1.64 6.90
CA PHE A 85 5.07 1.92 8.33
C PHE A 85 4.52 3.28 8.78
N ASP A 86 3.62 3.86 8.00
CA ASP A 86 3.03 5.16 8.30
C ASP A 86 1.80 4.99 9.20
N SER A 87 1.76 5.72 10.31
CA SER A 87 0.67 5.77 11.31
C SER A 87 0.08 4.44 11.81
N TRP A 88 0.69 3.28 11.54
CA TRP A 88 0.13 1.96 11.89
C TRP A 88 -0.12 1.78 13.39
N ALA A 89 0.76 2.32 14.23
CA ALA A 89 0.65 2.20 15.68
C ALA A 89 -0.47 3.09 16.25
N GLU A 90 -0.75 4.23 15.63
CA GLU A 90 -1.85 5.13 16.00
C GLU A 90 -3.18 4.45 15.67
N ILE A 91 -3.32 3.97 14.42
CA ILE A 91 -4.50 3.23 13.96
C ILE A 91 -4.76 2.01 14.85
N ALA A 92 -3.72 1.21 15.15
CA ALA A 92 -3.84 0.06 16.03
C ALA A 92 -4.31 0.45 17.45
N ARG A 93 -3.81 1.56 18.02
CA ARG A 93 -4.22 2.04 19.34
C ARG A 93 -5.66 2.54 19.37
N GLU A 94 -6.10 3.21 18.32
CA GLU A 94 -7.49 3.62 18.18
C GLU A 94 -8.42 2.41 18.17
N VAL A 95 -8.13 1.41 17.33
CA VAL A 95 -8.93 0.16 17.30
C VAL A 95 -8.85 -0.58 18.64
N MET A 96 -7.68 -0.63 19.30
CA MET A 96 -7.54 -1.25 20.62
C MET A 96 -8.37 -0.59 21.72
N ALA A 97 -8.70 0.70 21.59
CA ALA A 97 -9.56 1.39 22.53
C ALA A 97 -11.01 0.84 22.52
N VAL A 98 -11.40 0.18 21.43
CA VAL A 98 -12.70 -0.51 21.30
C VAL A 98 -12.53 -2.02 21.46
N GLN A 99 -11.51 -2.61 20.84
CA GLN A 99 -11.22 -4.05 20.85
C GLN A 99 -9.81 -4.33 21.38
N SER A 100 -9.67 -4.64 22.68
CA SER A 100 -8.34 -4.80 23.31
C SER A 100 -7.45 -5.90 22.72
N TRP A 101 -8.01 -6.88 22.00
CA TRP A 101 -7.24 -7.95 21.33
C TRP A 101 -6.71 -7.55 19.95
N ALA A 102 -7.12 -6.38 19.42
CA ALA A 102 -6.79 -5.94 18.07
C ALA A 102 -5.29 -5.84 17.80
N TRP A 103 -4.43 -5.70 18.80
CA TRP A 103 -2.97 -5.69 18.58
C TRP A 103 -2.46 -6.90 17.80
N LEU A 104 -3.10 -8.07 17.92
CA LEU A 104 -2.69 -9.31 17.25
C LEU A 104 -2.68 -9.19 15.71
N PRO A 105 -3.79 -8.88 15.04
CA PRO A 105 -3.81 -8.74 13.57
C PRO A 105 -2.91 -7.60 13.07
N PHE A 106 -2.80 -6.47 13.80
CA PHE A 106 -1.90 -5.37 13.40
C PHE A 106 -0.42 -5.75 13.50
N VAL A 107 0.01 -6.33 14.63
CA VAL A 107 1.42 -6.74 14.80
C VAL A 107 1.77 -7.88 13.85
N SER A 108 0.87 -8.85 13.64
CA SER A 108 1.13 -9.93 12.68
C SER A 108 1.26 -9.42 11.24
N PHE A 109 0.41 -8.46 10.82
CA PHE A 109 0.54 -7.79 9.54
C PHE A 109 1.93 -7.15 9.39
N ILE A 110 2.31 -6.30 10.35
CA ILE A 110 3.58 -5.57 10.33
C ILE A 110 4.79 -6.51 10.34
N LEU A 111 4.76 -7.58 11.13
CA LEU A 111 5.84 -8.57 11.12
C LEU A 111 5.94 -9.27 9.77
N ILE A 112 4.83 -9.74 9.20
CA ILE A 112 4.85 -10.47 7.92
C ILE A 112 5.29 -9.56 6.78
N THR A 113 4.75 -8.34 6.69
CA THR A 113 5.07 -7.44 5.58
C THR A 113 6.41 -6.73 5.77
N GLY A 114 6.83 -6.49 7.01
CA GLY A 114 8.07 -5.79 7.32
C GLY A 114 9.35 -6.55 6.95
N PHE A 115 9.29 -7.88 6.81
CA PHE A 115 10.42 -8.67 6.27
C PHE A 115 10.47 -8.68 4.74
N MET A 116 9.38 -8.31 4.07
CA MET A 116 9.25 -8.39 2.60
C MET A 116 9.58 -7.07 1.89
N VAL A 117 9.65 -5.96 2.64
CA VAL A 117 9.98 -4.61 2.18
C VAL A 117 11.37 -4.24 2.64
#